data_AF-A0A917THW6-F1
#
_entry.id   AF-A0A917THW6-F1
#
_cell.length_a   1.000
_cell.length_b   1.000
_cell.length_c   1.000
_cell.angle_alpha   90.00
_cell.angle_beta   90.00
_cell.angle_gamma   90.00
#
_symmetry.space_group_name_H-M   'P 1'
#
loop_
_entity.id
_entity.type
_entity.pdbx_description
1 polymer ?
#
loop_
_entity_poly.entity_id
_entity_poly.type
_entity_poly.pdbx_seq_one_letter_code
_entity_poly.pdbx_strand_id
1 'polypeptide(L)'
;MTYDVIARARRSTRRRATAVFLAAAAVAGLVTVVLVSVTGAGQPASAPGATTEPVRSGVPTGAAGDGAADLPGDLTWADVSGVSLPVSSRSGPHATGGGLARGFAHDRGGAVLAAVHILVRTTPQVGPSVFDATLRTQVVGPDADALRVRVAQDYDNLRGVAGVAYGQPLGRLYTTLRGYRITSYIADEATLGLLTEAGDGRSGTVLAASQVRMRWTGSDWALVAPAGGSFDADVTRATQQDIEQFVPFTAGR
;
A
#
# COMPACT_ATOMS: atom_id res chain seq x y z
N MET A 1 50.56 -0.26 -42.02
CA MET A 1 49.09 -0.12 -42.01
C MET A 1 48.49 -1.38 -41.39
N THR A 2 47.36 -1.27 -40.69
CA THR A 2 46.50 -2.38 -40.26
C THR A 2 46.87 -3.08 -38.94
N TYR A 3 46.77 -2.39 -37.79
CA TYR A 3 46.46 -3.05 -36.49
C TYR A 3 46.05 -2.04 -35.40
N ASP A 4 45.07 -1.16 -35.65
CA ASP A 4 44.57 -0.29 -34.56
C ASP A 4 43.11 0.19 -34.73
N VAL A 5 42.22 -0.71 -35.16
CA VAL A 5 40.78 -0.39 -35.30
C VAL A 5 39.89 -1.30 -34.44
N ILE A 6 40.39 -2.46 -33.99
CA ILE A 6 39.59 -3.44 -33.23
C ILE A 6 39.54 -3.12 -31.72
N ALA A 7 40.51 -2.36 -31.18
CA ALA A 7 40.55 -2.03 -29.75
C ALA A 7 39.61 -0.89 -29.32
N ARG A 8 39.13 -0.06 -30.26
CA ARG A 8 38.28 1.10 -29.94
C ARG A 8 36.78 0.81 -29.97
N ALA A 9 36.36 -0.32 -30.54
CA ALA A 9 34.95 -0.72 -30.64
C ALA A 9 34.40 -1.45 -29.40
N ARG A 10 35.23 -1.77 -28.39
CA ARG A 10 34.82 -2.50 -27.17
C ARG A 10 34.51 -1.63 -25.95
N ARG A 11 34.69 -0.31 -26.02
CA ARG A 11 34.39 0.61 -24.88
C ARG A 11 33.07 1.38 -25.01
N SER A 12 32.41 1.36 -26.18
CA SER A 12 31.15 2.09 -26.41
C SER A 12 29.89 1.23 -26.26
N THR A 13 30.01 -0.09 -26.13
CA THR A 13 28.88 -1.03 -26.00
C THR A 13 28.44 -1.31 -24.57
N ARG A 14 29.14 -0.76 -23.55
CA ARG A 14 28.71 -0.86 -22.13
C ARG A 14 27.75 0.25 -21.68
N ARG A 15 27.32 1.15 -22.56
CA ARG A 15 26.40 2.26 -22.22
C ARG A 15 25.02 2.20 -22.91
N ARG A 16 24.69 1.09 -23.58
CA ARG A 16 23.39 0.92 -24.27
C ARG A 16 22.91 -0.53 -24.21
N ALA A 17 22.51 -0.99 -23.02
CA ALA A 17 21.68 -2.19 -22.84
C ALA A 17 21.23 -2.31 -21.37
N THR A 18 20.49 -1.33 -20.85
CA THR A 18 19.74 -1.52 -19.60
C THR A 18 18.50 -0.63 -19.67
N ALA A 19 17.62 -0.97 -20.60
CA ALA A 19 16.28 -0.45 -20.63
C ALA A 19 15.33 -1.60 -20.30
N VAL A 20 14.41 -1.30 -19.38
CA VAL A 20 13.13 -1.98 -19.15
C VAL A 20 13.22 -3.30 -18.37
N PHE A 21 13.01 -3.21 -17.05
CA PHE A 21 11.83 -3.74 -16.34
C PHE A 21 12.05 -3.49 -14.84
N LEU A 22 11.66 -2.32 -14.34
CA LEU A 22 11.45 -2.10 -12.91
C LEU A 22 10.09 -2.71 -12.54
N ALA A 23 10.03 -4.04 -12.62
CA ALA A 23 8.97 -4.83 -12.03
C ALA A 23 9.25 -4.96 -10.53
N ALA A 24 8.20 -4.87 -9.71
CA ALA A 24 8.19 -5.13 -8.26
C ALA A 24 8.86 -4.08 -7.34
N ALA A 25 8.29 -2.86 -7.28
CA ALA A 25 8.47 -1.98 -6.11
C ALA A 25 7.24 -1.06 -5.89
N ALA A 26 6.04 -1.54 -6.22
CA ALA A 26 4.86 -0.68 -6.25
C ALA A 26 4.00 -0.71 -4.98
N VAL A 27 4.32 -1.54 -3.96
CA VAL A 27 3.53 -1.56 -2.71
C VAL A 27 4.37 -1.51 -1.42
N ALA A 28 5.67 -1.71 -1.50
CA ALA A 28 6.56 -1.45 -0.37
C ALA A 28 7.91 -1.06 -0.94
N GLY A 29 8.46 0.07 -0.49
CA GLY A 29 9.85 0.42 -0.79
C GLY A 29 10.74 -0.66 -0.19
N LEU A 30 11.13 -1.63 -1.03
CA LEU A 30 12.07 -2.72 -0.76
C LEU A 30 11.49 -3.96 -0.03
N VAL A 31 10.75 -4.80 -0.77
CA VAL A 31 10.68 -6.23 -0.44
C VAL A 31 12.05 -6.87 -0.75
N THR A 32 13.01 -6.73 0.16
CA THR A 32 14.13 -7.69 0.28
C THR A 32 13.66 -8.86 1.12
N VAL A 33 13.26 -9.96 0.45
CA VAL A 33 13.01 -11.24 1.12
C VAL A 33 14.35 -11.79 1.61
N VAL A 34 14.62 -11.68 2.91
CA VAL A 34 15.66 -12.48 3.58
C VAL A 34 15.01 -13.77 4.06
N LEU A 35 15.41 -14.89 3.48
CA LEU A 35 15.00 -16.23 3.91
C LEU A 35 15.77 -16.59 5.19
N VAL A 36 15.16 -16.47 6.37
CA VAL A 36 15.71 -17.06 7.60
C VAL A 36 14.94 -18.34 7.91
N SER A 37 15.58 -19.47 7.66
CA SER A 37 15.11 -20.79 8.08
C SER A 37 15.40 -20.97 9.57
N VAL A 38 14.42 -20.76 10.45
CA VAL A 38 14.51 -21.21 11.85
C VAL A 38 13.91 -22.60 11.95
N THR A 39 14.78 -23.60 11.99
CA THR A 39 14.44 -24.98 12.36
C THR A 39 14.38 -25.11 13.88
N GLY A 40 13.17 -25.33 14.39
CA GLY A 40 12.77 -26.22 15.50
C GLY A 40 13.59 -26.28 16.80
N ALA A 41 12.90 -26.04 17.94
CA ALA A 41 12.48 -27.08 18.90
C ALA A 41 12.34 -26.50 20.32
N GLY A 42 11.18 -26.71 20.96
CA GLY A 42 10.97 -26.40 22.38
C GLY A 42 9.50 -26.43 22.81
N GLN A 43 8.95 -27.63 23.02
CA GLN A 43 7.63 -27.95 23.58
C GLN A 43 7.66 -27.82 25.14
N PRO A 44 6.53 -27.80 25.91
CA PRO A 44 6.22 -26.72 26.84
C PRO A 44 6.45 -27.14 28.32
N ALA A 45 6.25 -26.23 29.25
CA ALA A 45 6.08 -26.57 30.66
C ALA A 45 4.71 -26.08 31.15
N SER A 46 3.82 -27.03 31.43
CA SER A 46 2.59 -26.83 32.20
C SER A 46 2.91 -26.56 33.67
N ALA A 47 2.16 -25.67 34.31
CA ALA A 47 1.92 -25.71 35.75
C ALA A 47 0.48 -25.24 36.06
N PRO A 48 -0.19 -25.83 37.07
CA PRO A 48 -1.63 -25.66 37.29
C PRO A 48 -1.97 -24.70 38.45
N GLY A 49 -3.20 -24.15 38.38
CA GLY A 49 -4.01 -23.83 39.57
C GLY A 49 -4.17 -22.35 39.90
N ALA A 50 -5.40 -21.84 39.75
CA ALA A 50 -6.18 -21.23 40.83
C ALA A 50 -7.55 -20.78 40.30
N THR A 51 -8.61 -21.38 40.83
CA THR A 51 -9.99 -20.93 40.69
C THR A 51 -10.18 -19.62 41.43
N THR A 52 -10.64 -18.57 40.75
CA THR A 52 -11.31 -17.41 41.38
C THR A 52 -12.28 -16.80 40.36
N GLU A 53 -13.56 -17.13 40.46
CA GLU A 53 -14.64 -16.17 40.11
C GLU A 53 -14.65 -15.10 41.22
N PRO A 54 -14.92 -13.80 40.95
CA PRO A 54 -16.28 -13.38 40.57
C PRO A 54 -16.42 -12.06 39.77
N VAL A 55 -17.70 -11.74 39.50
CA VAL A 55 -18.33 -10.43 39.17
C VAL A 55 -18.41 -10.04 37.69
N ARG A 56 -19.64 -10.25 37.18
CA ARG A 56 -20.21 -9.59 36.01
C ARG A 56 -20.10 -8.07 36.15
N SER A 57 -19.31 -7.44 35.30
CA SER A 57 -19.48 -6.03 34.94
C SER A 57 -19.79 -5.98 33.45
N GLY A 58 -21.03 -5.61 33.14
CA GLY A 58 -21.47 -5.37 31.77
C GLY A 58 -20.78 -4.14 31.22
N VAL A 59 -19.80 -4.37 30.34
CA VAL A 59 -19.39 -3.39 29.33
C VAL A 59 -20.18 -3.77 28.07
N PRO A 60 -20.87 -2.84 27.38
CA PRO A 60 -21.35 -3.17 26.06
C PRO A 60 -20.13 -3.32 25.18
N THR A 61 -19.70 -4.57 24.98
CA THR A 61 -18.83 -4.97 23.87
C THR A 61 -19.56 -4.52 22.62
N GLY A 62 -19.19 -3.36 22.09
CA GLY A 62 -19.57 -2.95 20.76
C GLY A 62 -19.21 -4.10 19.85
N ALA A 63 -20.23 -4.76 19.31
CA ALA A 63 -20.06 -5.91 18.46
C ALA A 63 -19.09 -5.51 17.35
N ALA A 64 -17.90 -6.12 17.34
CA ALA A 64 -17.10 -6.24 16.15
C ALA A 64 -17.97 -7.01 15.16
N GLY A 65 -18.75 -6.28 14.38
CA GLY A 65 -19.56 -6.86 13.33
C GLY A 65 -18.62 -7.39 12.26
N ASP A 66 -18.33 -8.68 12.34
CA ASP A 66 -17.90 -9.52 11.22
C ASP A 66 -18.95 -9.38 10.13
N GLY A 67 -18.75 -8.40 9.28
CA GLY A 67 -19.60 -8.12 8.15
C GLY A 67 -18.72 -7.39 7.16
N ALA A 68 -18.29 -8.14 6.13
CA ALA A 68 -17.82 -7.56 4.88
C ALA A 68 -18.69 -6.34 4.58
N ALA A 69 -18.12 -5.15 4.72
CA ALA A 69 -18.84 -3.97 4.28
C ALA A 69 -18.79 -4.02 2.77
N ASP A 70 -19.88 -4.40 2.14
CA ASP A 70 -20.00 -4.25 0.70
C ASP A 70 -19.77 -2.77 0.40
N LEU A 71 -18.73 -2.50 -0.38
CA LEU A 71 -18.55 -1.19 -0.99
C LEU A 71 -19.85 -0.79 -1.72
N PRO A 72 -20.15 0.51 -1.81
CA PRO A 72 -21.36 0.97 -2.46
C PRO A 72 -21.43 0.45 -3.90
N GLY A 73 -22.63 0.06 -4.35
CA GLY A 73 -22.83 -0.48 -5.71
C GLY A 73 -22.68 0.56 -6.84
N ASP A 74 -22.21 1.77 -6.56
CA ASP A 74 -22.00 2.86 -7.52
C ASP A 74 -20.51 3.06 -7.87
N LEU A 75 -19.66 2.06 -7.62
CA LEU A 75 -18.23 2.15 -7.93
C LEU A 75 -17.99 2.37 -9.42
N THR A 76 -17.29 3.46 -9.73
CA THR A 76 -16.67 3.70 -11.03
C THR A 76 -15.16 3.74 -10.86
N TRP A 77 -14.40 3.87 -11.95
CA TRP A 77 -12.95 3.73 -11.94
C TRP A 77 -12.27 4.97 -12.52
N ALA A 78 -11.24 5.45 -11.82
CA ALA A 78 -10.40 6.57 -12.26
C ALA A 78 -8.93 6.13 -12.36
N ASP A 79 -8.25 6.51 -13.44
CA ASP A 79 -6.81 6.28 -13.58
C ASP A 79 -6.02 7.25 -12.69
N VAL A 80 -5.12 6.70 -11.90
CA VAL A 80 -4.15 7.45 -11.10
C VAL A 80 -2.77 6.87 -11.35
N SER A 81 -2.01 7.53 -12.21
CA SER A 81 -0.65 7.12 -12.58
C SER A 81 -0.55 5.68 -13.09
N GLY A 82 -1.55 5.23 -13.87
CA GLY A 82 -1.63 3.87 -14.41
C GLY A 82 -2.32 2.85 -13.50
N VAL A 83 -2.75 3.22 -12.29
CA VAL A 83 -3.58 2.37 -11.44
C VAL A 83 -5.03 2.79 -11.58
N SER A 84 -5.90 1.84 -11.92
CA SER A 84 -7.35 2.02 -11.85
C SER A 84 -7.77 2.01 -10.38
N LEU A 85 -8.28 3.14 -9.86
CA LEU A 85 -8.78 3.26 -8.48
C LEU A 85 -10.30 3.41 -8.44
N PRO A 86 -10.98 2.75 -7.48
CA PRO A 86 -12.43 2.84 -7.35
C PRO A 86 -12.83 4.20 -6.77
N VAL A 87 -13.87 4.81 -7.33
CA VAL A 87 -14.50 6.04 -6.83
C VAL A 87 -16.01 5.84 -6.70
N SER A 88 -16.62 6.48 -5.71
CA SER A 88 -18.05 6.38 -5.42
C SER A 88 -18.66 7.77 -5.32
N SER A 89 -19.85 7.96 -5.88
CA SER A 89 -20.63 9.19 -5.70
C SER A 89 -21.19 9.29 -4.27
N ARG A 90 -21.33 8.17 -3.57
CA ARG A 90 -21.77 8.10 -2.17
C ARG A 90 -20.62 8.22 -1.18
N SER A 91 -19.56 7.44 -1.36
CA SER A 91 -18.47 7.31 -0.36
C SER A 91 -17.19 8.08 -0.72
N GLY A 92 -17.16 8.71 -1.88
CA GLY A 92 -16.04 9.54 -2.34
C GLY A 92 -14.99 8.78 -3.16
N PRO A 93 -13.87 9.43 -3.52
CA PRO A 93 -13.56 10.83 -3.23
C PRO A 93 -14.48 11.79 -3.99
N HIS A 94 -14.99 12.83 -3.33
CA HIS A 94 -15.79 13.87 -3.99
C HIS A 94 -14.96 14.97 -4.65
N ALA A 95 -13.67 15.07 -4.30
CA ALA A 95 -12.75 16.02 -4.92
C ALA A 95 -11.39 15.37 -5.20
N THR A 96 -10.90 15.50 -6.43
CA THR A 96 -9.54 15.10 -6.80
C THR A 96 -8.83 16.27 -7.47
N GLY A 97 -7.57 16.52 -7.10
CA GLY A 97 -6.80 17.65 -7.63
C GLY A 97 -5.63 18.02 -6.74
N GLY A 98 -4.61 18.67 -7.33
CA GLY A 98 -3.41 19.09 -6.59
C GLY A 98 -2.65 17.94 -5.93
N GLY A 99 -2.70 16.74 -6.53
CA GLY A 99 -2.10 15.54 -5.97
C GLY A 99 -2.93 14.83 -4.88
N LEU A 100 -4.12 15.34 -4.56
CA LEU A 100 -4.95 14.85 -3.46
C LEU A 100 -6.22 14.16 -3.95
N ALA A 101 -6.80 13.32 -3.10
CA ALA A 101 -8.18 12.83 -3.21
C ALA A 101 -8.86 13.04 -1.87
N ARG A 102 -9.96 13.81 -1.81
CA ARG A 102 -10.59 14.26 -0.57
C ARG A 102 -12.10 14.14 -0.62
N GLY A 103 -12.72 14.31 0.54
CA GLY A 103 -14.16 14.22 0.72
C GLY A 103 -14.60 12.78 0.63
N PHE A 104 -13.99 11.92 1.44
CA PHE A 104 -14.51 10.58 1.66
C PHE A 104 -15.61 10.63 2.71
N ALA A 105 -16.67 9.85 2.54
CA ALA A 105 -17.73 9.78 3.54
C ALA A 105 -17.22 9.18 4.85
N HIS A 106 -17.78 9.61 5.98
CA HIS A 106 -17.50 9.03 7.31
C HIS A 106 -18.22 7.69 7.50
N ASP A 107 -17.98 6.75 6.59
CA ASP A 107 -18.53 5.40 6.61
C ASP A 107 -17.44 4.37 6.24
N ARG A 108 -17.81 3.08 6.31
CA ARG A 108 -16.89 1.97 5.99
C ARG A 108 -16.38 2.04 4.55
N GLY A 109 -17.23 2.46 3.61
CA GLY A 109 -16.86 2.58 2.20
C GLY A 109 -15.85 3.69 1.99
N GLY A 110 -16.08 4.86 2.58
CA GLY A 110 -15.18 6.00 2.55
C GLY A 110 -13.83 5.67 3.16
N ALA A 111 -13.77 4.89 4.24
CA ALA A 111 -12.52 4.42 4.82
C ALA A 111 -11.71 3.54 3.84
N VAL A 112 -12.37 2.59 3.16
CA VAL A 112 -11.73 1.72 2.16
C VAL A 112 -11.26 2.50 0.94
N LEU A 113 -12.10 3.38 0.40
CA LEU A 113 -11.77 4.20 -0.77
C LEU A 113 -10.65 5.20 -0.44
N ALA A 114 -10.67 5.80 0.76
CA ALA A 114 -9.58 6.65 1.24
C ALA A 114 -8.26 5.88 1.32
N ALA A 115 -8.28 4.68 1.88
CA ALA A 115 -7.09 3.86 2.04
C ALA A 115 -6.38 3.58 0.71
N VAL A 116 -7.12 3.10 -0.30
CA VAL A 116 -6.52 2.80 -1.62
C VAL A 116 -6.04 4.08 -2.33
N HIS A 117 -6.79 5.17 -2.22
CA HIS A 117 -6.42 6.43 -2.86
C HIS A 117 -5.18 7.06 -2.24
N ILE A 118 -5.10 7.10 -0.91
CA ILE A 118 -3.99 7.69 -0.18
C ILE A 118 -2.75 6.82 -0.35
N LEU A 119 -2.86 5.50 -0.17
CA LEU A 119 -1.70 4.59 -0.28
C LEU A 119 -1.01 4.72 -1.65
N VAL A 120 -1.78 4.66 -2.75
CA VAL A 120 -1.22 4.81 -4.10
C VAL A 120 -0.56 6.17 -4.31
N ARG A 121 -1.17 7.24 -3.77
CA ARG A 121 -0.62 8.61 -3.89
C ARG A 121 0.60 8.86 -3.00
N THR A 122 0.87 8.02 -2.00
CA THR A 122 2.11 8.09 -1.20
C THR A 122 3.30 7.40 -1.85
N THR A 123 3.11 6.70 -2.98
CA THR A 123 4.20 5.98 -3.64
C THR A 123 5.21 6.94 -4.29
N PRO A 124 6.53 6.65 -4.25
CA PRO A 124 7.53 7.50 -4.91
C PRO A 124 7.27 7.73 -6.41
N GLN A 125 6.72 6.72 -7.10
CA GLN A 125 6.57 6.71 -8.55
C GLN A 125 5.62 7.78 -9.08
N VAL A 126 4.61 8.17 -8.30
CA VAL A 126 3.66 9.23 -8.69
C VAL A 126 4.28 10.63 -8.72
N GLY A 127 5.48 10.78 -8.15
CA GLY A 127 6.25 12.02 -8.15
C GLY A 127 5.88 12.97 -7.00
N PRO A 128 6.80 13.91 -6.67
CA PRO A 128 6.71 14.72 -5.46
C PRO A 128 5.52 15.67 -5.44
N SER A 129 5.04 16.12 -6.60
CA SER A 129 3.82 16.95 -6.67
C SER A 129 2.57 16.23 -6.15
N VAL A 130 2.58 14.89 -6.09
CA VAL A 130 1.48 14.07 -5.58
C VAL A 130 1.80 13.52 -4.19
N PHE A 131 2.95 12.85 -4.02
CA PHE A 131 3.25 12.21 -2.75
C PHE A 131 3.52 13.21 -1.63
N ASP A 132 4.17 14.36 -1.89
CA ASP A 132 4.45 15.32 -0.81
C ASP A 132 3.15 15.96 -0.30
N ALA A 133 2.24 16.32 -1.21
CA ALA A 133 0.94 16.85 -0.85
C ALA A 133 0.15 15.84 -0.01
N THR A 134 0.13 14.58 -0.45
CA THR A 134 -0.58 13.50 0.24
C THR A 134 0.01 13.22 1.62
N LEU A 135 1.33 13.07 1.73
CA LEU A 135 2.03 12.79 3.00
C LEU A 135 1.91 13.92 4.02
N ARG A 136 1.74 15.17 3.56
CA ARG A 136 1.55 16.33 4.45
C ARG A 136 0.13 16.50 4.95
N THR A 137 -0.87 16.07 4.17
CA THR A 137 -2.27 16.45 4.41
C THR A 137 -3.20 15.27 4.69
N GLN A 138 -2.83 14.07 4.25
CA GLN A 138 -3.67 12.87 4.33
C GLN A 138 -2.99 11.71 5.08
N VAL A 139 -1.82 11.97 5.67
CA VAL A 139 -1.10 11.02 6.52
C VAL A 139 -0.90 11.64 7.90
N VAL A 140 -1.20 10.87 8.93
CA VAL A 140 -1.16 11.27 10.33
C VAL A 140 -0.48 10.21 11.20
N GLY A 141 -0.26 10.54 12.48
CA GLY A 141 0.35 9.62 13.44
C GLY A 141 1.83 9.93 13.71
N PRO A 142 2.42 9.26 14.71
CA PRO A 142 3.76 9.59 15.20
C PRO A 142 4.86 9.41 14.14
N ASP A 143 4.71 8.44 13.24
CA ASP A 143 5.71 8.11 12.22
C ASP A 143 5.46 8.78 10.86
N ALA A 144 4.53 9.75 10.78
CA ALA A 144 4.21 10.44 9.53
C ALA A 144 5.42 11.19 8.93
N ASP A 145 6.26 11.77 9.80
CA ASP A 145 7.50 12.43 9.36
C ASP A 145 8.54 11.44 8.85
N ALA A 146 8.67 10.28 9.53
CA ALA A 146 9.56 9.21 9.11
C ALA A 146 9.15 8.65 7.74
N LEU A 147 7.85 8.42 7.53
CA LEU A 147 7.32 7.97 6.23
C LEU A 147 7.64 8.99 5.13
N ARG A 148 7.50 10.29 5.41
CA ARG A 148 7.80 11.35 4.42
C ARG A 148 9.27 11.35 4.01
N VAL A 149 10.18 11.25 4.98
CA VAL A 149 11.62 11.16 4.71
C VAL A 149 11.92 9.91 3.88
N ARG A 150 11.34 8.76 4.24
CA ARG A 150 11.56 7.50 3.52
C ARG A 150 11.08 7.57 2.07
N VAL A 151 9.85 8.05 1.82
CA VAL A 151 9.31 8.18 0.46
C VAL A 151 10.17 9.13 -0.39
N ALA A 152 10.63 10.26 0.19
CA ALA A 152 11.50 11.20 -0.51
C ALA A 152 12.87 10.57 -0.87
N GLN A 153 13.47 9.80 0.04
CA GLN A 153 14.71 9.06 -0.20
C GLN A 153 14.52 7.99 -1.28
N ASP A 154 13.42 7.22 -1.22
CA ASP A 154 13.10 6.21 -2.22
C ASP A 154 12.90 6.85 -3.60
N TYR A 155 12.23 8.01 -3.67
CA TYR A 155 12.11 8.79 -4.90
C TYR A 155 13.47 9.23 -5.44
N ASP A 156 14.33 9.80 -4.60
CA ASP A 156 15.67 10.26 -5.00
C ASP A 156 16.55 9.12 -5.52
N ASN A 157 16.47 7.94 -4.88
CA ASN A 157 17.19 6.76 -5.32
C ASN A 157 16.66 6.26 -6.67
N LEU A 158 15.34 6.09 -6.80
CA LEU A 158 14.72 5.57 -8.01
C LEU A 158 14.89 6.52 -9.20
N ARG A 159 14.78 7.84 -9.01
CA ARG A 159 15.02 8.81 -10.09
C ARG A 159 16.46 8.80 -10.57
N GLY A 160 17.42 8.59 -9.65
CA GLY A 160 18.84 8.46 -9.98
C GLY A 160 19.10 7.25 -10.87
N VAL A 161 18.48 6.11 -10.56
CA VAL A 161 18.53 4.89 -11.38
C VAL A 161 17.85 5.08 -12.73
N ALA A 162 16.69 5.74 -12.75
CA ALA A 162 15.91 5.95 -13.97
C ALA A 162 16.43 7.10 -14.85
N GLY A 163 17.36 7.93 -14.36
CA GLY A 163 17.83 9.12 -15.07
C GLY A 163 16.76 10.22 -15.19
N VAL A 164 15.83 10.28 -14.24
CA VAL A 164 14.69 11.22 -14.24
C VAL A 164 15.04 12.47 -13.44
N ALA A 165 14.69 13.64 -13.97
CA ALA A 165 14.88 14.92 -13.28
C ALA A 165 14.00 15.02 -12.03
N TYR A 166 14.49 15.72 -11.00
CA TYR A 166 13.69 15.98 -9.80
C TYR A 166 12.39 16.71 -10.17
N GLY A 167 11.30 16.38 -9.49
CA GLY A 167 9.98 16.95 -9.73
C GLY A 167 9.12 16.15 -10.72
N GLN A 168 9.72 15.25 -11.50
CA GLN A 168 8.99 14.44 -12.48
C GLN A 168 8.54 13.10 -11.88
N PRO A 169 7.37 12.58 -12.29
CA PRO A 169 6.98 11.21 -11.95
C PRO A 169 7.96 10.21 -12.57
N LEU A 170 8.13 9.06 -11.91
CA LEU A 170 9.10 8.03 -12.33
C LEU A 170 8.54 7.08 -13.40
N GLY A 171 7.24 7.16 -13.66
CA GLY A 171 6.55 6.35 -14.66
C GLY A 171 5.18 5.89 -14.16
N ARG A 172 4.63 4.90 -14.85
CA ARG A 172 3.37 4.26 -14.45
C ARG A 172 3.63 3.27 -13.32
N LEU A 173 2.67 3.19 -12.41
CA LEU A 173 2.56 2.07 -11.50
C LEU A 173 1.99 0.87 -12.26
N TYR A 174 2.64 -0.28 -12.12
CA TYR A 174 2.19 -1.54 -12.70
C TYR A 174 1.61 -2.42 -11.59
N THR A 175 0.54 -1.95 -10.98
CA THR A 175 -0.20 -2.69 -9.96
C THR A 175 -1.70 -2.65 -10.24
N THR A 176 -2.37 -3.74 -9.90
CA THR A 176 -3.82 -3.87 -10.00
C THR A 176 -4.40 -4.06 -8.60
N LEU A 177 -5.38 -3.24 -8.23
CA LEU A 177 -6.18 -3.47 -7.03
C LEU A 177 -7.09 -4.68 -7.25
N ARG A 178 -7.03 -5.68 -6.37
CA ARG A 178 -7.80 -6.92 -6.49
C ARG A 178 -8.92 -6.98 -5.47
N GLY A 179 -8.66 -6.62 -4.23
CA GLY A 179 -9.67 -6.66 -3.19
C GLY A 179 -9.29 -5.94 -1.92
N TYR A 180 -10.23 -5.92 -0.98
CA TYR A 180 -10.10 -5.31 0.34
C TYR A 180 -10.71 -6.23 1.39
N ARG A 181 -10.29 -6.06 2.64
CA ARG A 181 -10.97 -6.61 3.81
C ARG A 181 -10.97 -5.57 4.91
N ILE A 182 -12.06 -5.48 5.67
CA ILE A 182 -12.11 -4.65 6.87
C ILE A 182 -11.86 -5.58 8.05
N THR A 183 -10.73 -5.40 8.75
CA THR A 183 -10.36 -6.20 9.91
C THR A 183 -10.90 -5.59 11.19
N SER A 184 -10.99 -4.26 11.28
CA SER A 184 -11.68 -3.57 12.37
C SER A 184 -12.30 -2.28 11.87
N TYR A 185 -13.45 -1.91 12.43
CA TYR A 185 -14.07 -0.60 12.21
C TYR A 185 -14.77 -0.14 13.48
N ILE A 186 -14.30 0.98 14.01
CA ILE A 186 -14.95 1.78 15.05
C ILE A 186 -15.06 3.20 14.49
N ALA A 187 -16.08 3.98 14.89
CA ALA A 187 -16.49 5.19 14.19
C ALA A 187 -15.37 6.03 13.55
N ASP A 188 -14.30 6.34 14.29
CA ASP A 188 -13.19 7.18 13.82
C ASP A 188 -11.91 6.42 13.43
N GLU A 189 -11.91 5.08 13.47
CA GLU A 189 -10.74 4.26 13.13
C GLU A 189 -11.11 3.00 12.34
N ALA A 190 -10.34 2.70 11.29
CA ALA A 190 -10.50 1.47 10.54
C ALA A 190 -9.14 0.78 10.34
N THR A 191 -9.11 -0.55 10.48
CA THR A 191 -7.98 -1.37 10.04
C THR A 191 -8.42 -2.19 8.86
N LEU A 192 -7.65 -2.10 7.77
CA LEU A 192 -7.99 -2.65 6.47
C LEU A 192 -6.85 -3.52 5.96
N GLY A 193 -7.18 -4.61 5.29
CA GLY A 193 -6.27 -5.28 4.38
C GLY A 193 -6.57 -4.86 2.95
N LEU A 194 -5.53 -4.65 2.13
CA LEU A 194 -5.62 -4.40 0.69
C LEU A 194 -4.86 -5.48 -0.06
N LEU A 195 -5.51 -6.08 -1.07
CA LEU A 195 -4.92 -7.08 -1.94
C LEU A 195 -4.56 -6.45 -3.28
N THR A 196 -3.29 -6.49 -3.61
CA THR A 196 -2.74 -5.93 -4.85
C THR A 196 -2.01 -6.98 -5.65
N GLU A 197 -2.11 -6.90 -6.97
CA GLU A 197 -1.35 -7.72 -7.90
C GLU A 197 -0.26 -6.86 -8.54
N ALA A 198 0.96 -7.40 -8.65
CA ALA A 198 2.05 -6.79 -9.39
C ALA A 198 2.76 -7.85 -10.23
N GLY A 199 3.29 -7.43 -11.39
CA GLY A 199 4.15 -8.31 -12.19
C GLY A 199 5.48 -8.58 -11.48
N ASP A 200 5.94 -9.83 -11.50
CA ASP A 200 7.19 -10.26 -10.87
C ASP A 200 8.44 -10.10 -11.77
N GLY A 201 8.24 -9.58 -13.00
CA GLY A 201 9.29 -9.37 -13.98
C GLY A 201 9.80 -10.64 -14.69
N ARG A 202 9.24 -11.83 -14.37
CA ARG A 202 9.67 -13.13 -14.91
C ARG A 202 8.53 -13.97 -15.53
N SER A 203 7.37 -13.36 -15.74
CA SER A 203 6.12 -13.92 -16.32
C SER A 203 5.10 -14.41 -15.30
N GLY A 204 5.33 -14.19 -14.00
CA GLY A 204 4.37 -14.43 -12.93
C GLY A 204 3.76 -13.15 -12.37
N THR A 205 2.61 -13.30 -11.73
CA THR A 205 1.94 -12.25 -10.95
C THR A 205 2.10 -12.58 -9.48
N VAL A 206 2.54 -11.61 -8.69
CA VAL A 206 2.59 -11.74 -7.22
C VAL A 206 1.43 -10.97 -6.64
N LEU A 207 0.66 -11.64 -5.80
CA LEU A 207 -0.35 -11.03 -4.95
C LEU A 207 0.29 -10.66 -3.62
N ALA A 208 0.08 -9.42 -3.18
CA ALA A 208 0.53 -8.90 -1.91
C ALA A 208 -0.68 -8.41 -1.10
N ALA A 209 -0.71 -8.77 0.18
CA ALA A 209 -1.66 -8.27 1.17
C ALA A 209 -0.98 -7.20 2.01
N SER A 210 -1.58 -6.02 2.09
CA SER A 210 -1.07 -4.87 2.85
C SER A 210 -2.05 -4.50 3.95
N GLN A 211 -1.60 -4.40 5.19
CA GLN A 211 -2.42 -3.87 6.27
C GLN A 211 -2.24 -2.36 6.39
N VAL A 212 -3.34 -1.63 6.48
CA VAL A 212 -3.34 -0.18 6.65
C VAL A 212 -4.33 0.24 7.73
N ARG A 213 -4.02 1.33 8.42
CA ARG A 213 -4.88 1.91 9.45
C ARG A 213 -5.33 3.30 9.00
N MET A 214 -6.63 3.55 9.12
CA MET A 214 -7.26 4.82 8.79
C MET A 214 -7.79 5.47 10.06
N ARG A 215 -7.75 6.79 10.11
CA ARG A 215 -8.32 7.59 11.19
C ARG A 215 -9.14 8.75 10.63
N TRP A 216 -10.33 8.96 11.16
CA TRP A 216 -11.15 10.12 10.87
C TRP A 216 -10.56 11.35 11.56
N THR A 217 -10.42 12.44 10.82
CA THR A 217 -9.79 13.68 11.31
C THR A 217 -10.81 14.75 11.75
N GLY A 218 -12.10 14.40 11.72
CA GLY A 218 -13.21 15.34 11.88
C GLY A 218 -13.77 15.85 10.54
N SER A 219 -12.96 15.83 9.47
CA SER A 219 -13.38 16.27 8.13
C SER A 219 -13.15 15.25 7.02
N ASP A 220 -12.17 14.36 7.18
CA ASP A 220 -11.84 13.35 6.18
C ASP A 220 -11.11 12.15 6.81
N TRP A 221 -11.03 11.04 6.07
CA TRP A 221 -10.18 9.91 6.44
C TRP A 221 -8.71 10.20 6.12
N ALA A 222 -7.83 9.93 7.06
CA ALA A 222 -6.39 10.00 6.90
C ALA A 222 -5.74 8.63 7.15
N LEU A 223 -4.68 8.33 6.42
CA LEU A 223 -3.85 7.16 6.65
C LEU A 223 -2.99 7.37 7.90
N VAL A 224 -3.02 6.43 8.83
CA VAL A 224 -2.08 6.42 9.95
C VAL A 224 -0.77 5.83 9.45
N ALA A 225 0.31 6.58 9.59
CA ALA A 225 1.64 6.14 9.19
C ALA A 225 1.99 4.79 9.85
N PRO A 226 2.59 3.84 9.10
CA PRO A 226 3.03 2.57 9.64
C PRO A 226 4.21 2.78 10.59
N ALA A 227 4.43 1.81 11.48
CA ALA A 227 5.49 1.91 12.48
C ALA A 227 6.86 2.11 11.81
N GLY A 228 7.62 3.10 12.27
CA GLY A 228 8.94 3.43 11.70
C GLY A 228 8.89 4.01 10.28
N GLY A 229 7.70 4.36 9.77
CA GLY A 229 7.56 5.02 8.47
C GLY A 229 7.80 4.12 7.26
N SER A 230 7.65 2.80 7.41
CA SER A 230 7.71 1.85 6.29
C SER A 230 6.55 0.85 6.33
N PHE A 231 6.00 0.54 5.16
CA PHE A 231 4.99 -0.51 5.00
C PHE A 231 5.60 -1.92 4.92
N ASP A 232 6.93 -2.08 4.95
CA ASP A 232 7.60 -3.38 4.74
C ASP A 232 7.13 -4.46 5.72
N ALA A 233 6.88 -4.10 6.99
CA ALA A 233 6.38 -5.03 8.00
C ALA A 233 4.88 -5.33 7.88
N ASP A 234 4.15 -4.47 7.17
CA ASP A 234 2.70 -4.54 7.00
C ASP A 234 2.30 -5.15 5.65
N VAL A 235 3.27 -5.54 4.82
CA VAL A 235 3.07 -6.13 3.49
C VAL A 235 3.60 -7.57 3.46
N THR A 236 2.75 -8.50 3.07
CA THR A 236 3.11 -9.91 2.91
C THR A 236 2.72 -10.42 1.54
N ARG A 237 3.40 -11.47 1.06
CA ARG A 237 2.92 -12.23 -0.10
C ARG A 237 1.63 -12.96 0.29
N ALA A 238 0.56 -12.72 -0.44
CA ALA A 238 -0.73 -13.34 -0.16
C ALA A 238 -0.68 -14.84 -0.50
N THR A 239 -1.11 -15.67 0.44
CA THR A 239 -1.39 -17.08 0.22
C THR A 239 -2.80 -17.26 -0.36
N GLN A 240 -3.12 -18.46 -0.84
CA GLN A 240 -4.46 -18.76 -1.31
C GLN A 240 -5.53 -18.54 -0.22
N GLN A 241 -5.21 -18.93 1.01
CA GLN A 241 -6.08 -18.73 2.17
C GLN A 241 -6.29 -17.24 2.48
N ASP A 242 -5.25 -16.40 2.30
CA ASP A 242 -5.41 -14.96 2.48
C ASP A 242 -6.37 -14.39 1.44
N ILE A 243 -6.18 -14.76 0.17
CA ILE A 243 -6.97 -14.25 -0.97
C ILE A 243 -8.47 -14.50 -0.77
N GLU A 244 -8.85 -15.67 -0.25
CA GLU A 244 -10.25 -16.04 0.01
C GLU A 244 -10.94 -15.15 1.04
N GLN A 245 -10.18 -14.40 1.84
CA GLN A 245 -10.70 -13.47 2.84
C GLN A 245 -10.91 -12.05 2.30
N PHE A 246 -10.49 -11.76 1.07
CA PHE A 246 -10.67 -10.45 0.46
C PHE A 246 -11.94 -10.39 -0.37
N VAL A 247 -12.69 -9.31 -0.21
CA VAL A 247 -13.80 -8.94 -1.09
C VAL A 247 -13.20 -8.29 -2.34
N PRO A 248 -13.55 -8.76 -3.55
CA PRO A 248 -13.01 -8.17 -4.77
C PRO A 248 -13.54 -6.74 -4.97
N PHE A 249 -12.72 -5.88 -5.58
CA PHE A 249 -13.23 -4.61 -6.10
C PHE A 249 -14.01 -4.88 -7.39
N THR A 250 -15.33 -4.77 -7.32
CA THR A 250 -16.22 -4.94 -8.47
C THR A 250 -16.79 -3.60 -8.91
N ALA A 251 -16.79 -3.30 -10.21
CA ALA A 251 -17.50 -2.13 -10.71
C ALA A 251 -19.00 -2.20 -10.34
N GLY A 252 -19.60 -1.04 -10.09
CA GLY A 252 -21.06 -0.91 -9.98
C GLY A 252 -21.73 -1.36 -11.28
N ARG A 253 -22.89 -1.99 -11.16
CA ARG A 253 -23.73 -2.38 -12.32
C ARG A 253 -24.62 -1.23 -12.75
#